data_AF-A0A3D0UR73-F1
#
_entry.id   AF-A0A3D0UR73-F1
#
_cell.length_a   1.000
_cell.length_b   1.000
_cell.length_c   1.000
_cell.angle_alpha   90.00
_cell.angle_beta   90.00
_cell.angle_gamma   90.00
#
_symmetry.space_group_name_H-M   'P 1'
#
loop_
_entity.id
_entity.type
_entity.pdbx_description
1 polymer ?
#
loop_
_entity_poly.entity_id
_entity_poly.type
_entity_poly.pdbx_seq_one_letter_code
_entity_poly.pdbx_strand_id
1 'polypeptide(L)'
;MEIRAVTLFVEPTFQPSQAATFFEAARSAFHIPVQTSRLATTPFPDWWDPSHFPVIQARKFLQSWQEAGADFICLGPVLLRHDAGWLNQLPDIITTNENLFVSAEIADTAGQVDVGRCSAVAEIIRRLSIMKRDGSVNIQFGALANCNPGIPYFPAAYHSGSAPHFAIAVEAADLPLTIFKESGSSKNPRSLLQAQEILTQLIEQEALSLSTTAKELETEHGISFSGIDFTLAPFPTPERSIGAALESIGLSRLGAPGSIFASAFLADAVGKADFPRCGFSGLMFPVLEDTIVATWAGEGHLSLNNLLSYAAVCGAGLDVIPLPGDIKQDT
;
A
#
# COMPACT_ATOMS: atom_id res chain seq x y z
N MET A 1 -7.32 -5.16 -14.13
CA MET A 1 -6.88 -5.65 -12.81
C MET A 1 -5.62 -6.46 -12.97
N GLU A 2 -4.64 -6.26 -12.09
CA GLU A 2 -3.40 -7.03 -12.00
C GLU A 2 -3.04 -7.29 -10.53
N ILE A 3 -2.14 -8.24 -10.26
CA ILE A 3 -1.54 -8.38 -8.92
C ILE A 3 -0.39 -7.39 -8.81
N ARG A 4 -0.58 -6.36 -8.00
CA ARG A 4 0.46 -5.38 -7.71
C ARG A 4 1.65 -6.04 -7.01
N ALA A 5 1.36 -6.89 -6.03
CA ALA A 5 2.37 -7.52 -5.21
C ALA A 5 1.95 -8.89 -4.68
N VAL A 6 2.91 -9.82 -4.66
CA VAL A 6 2.90 -10.95 -3.72
C VAL A 6 3.95 -10.64 -2.65
N THR A 7 3.51 -10.43 -1.41
CA THR A 7 4.40 -10.06 -0.30
C THR A 7 4.61 -11.24 0.63
N LEU A 8 5.86 -11.65 0.78
CA LEU A 8 6.31 -12.67 1.74
C LEU A 8 6.66 -12.00 3.07
N PHE A 9 6.09 -12.49 4.17
CA PHE A 9 6.33 -12.04 5.53
C PHE A 9 7.10 -13.10 6.30
N VAL A 10 8.30 -12.76 6.76
CA VAL A 10 9.21 -13.70 7.40
C VAL A 10 10.04 -13.07 8.51
N GLU A 11 10.55 -13.92 9.40
CA GLU A 11 11.64 -13.56 10.29
C GLU A 11 12.96 -13.37 9.52
N PRO A 12 13.88 -12.51 9.99
CA PRO A 12 15.18 -12.27 9.35
C PRO A 12 16.06 -13.52 9.24
N THR A 13 15.79 -14.54 10.05
CA THR A 13 16.49 -15.84 10.01
C THR A 13 16.03 -16.75 8.88
N PHE A 14 14.91 -16.42 8.21
CA PHE A 14 14.41 -17.19 7.08
C PHE A 14 15.41 -17.14 5.92
N GLN A 15 15.61 -18.28 5.27
CA GLN A 15 16.68 -18.41 4.28
C GLN A 15 16.23 -17.88 2.91
N PRO A 16 16.95 -16.92 2.29
CA PRO A 16 16.59 -16.41 0.96
C PRO A 16 16.47 -17.51 -0.11
N SER A 17 17.25 -18.59 0.00
CA SER A 17 17.16 -19.73 -0.91
C SER A 17 15.81 -20.46 -0.88
N GLN A 18 15.12 -20.49 0.26
CA GLN A 18 13.77 -21.04 0.37
C GLN A 18 12.72 -20.11 -0.23
N ALA A 19 12.94 -18.80 -0.16
CA ALA A 19 12.04 -17.82 -0.75
C ALA A 19 12.15 -17.75 -2.28
N ALA A 20 13.34 -18.04 -2.84
CA ALA A 20 13.57 -17.96 -4.27
C ALA A 20 12.64 -18.86 -5.09
N THR A 21 12.45 -20.11 -4.65
CA THR A 21 11.55 -21.05 -5.31
C THR A 21 10.10 -20.60 -5.20
N PHE A 22 9.69 -20.05 -4.05
CA PHE A 22 8.36 -19.48 -3.85
C PHE A 22 8.10 -18.28 -4.77
N PHE A 23 9.04 -17.33 -4.85
CA PHE A 23 8.87 -16.16 -5.71
C PHE A 23 8.78 -16.51 -7.19
N GLU A 24 9.55 -17.49 -7.65
CA GLU A 24 9.46 -17.99 -9.03
C GLU A 24 8.09 -18.61 -9.32
N ALA A 25 7.60 -19.48 -8.43
CA ALA A 25 6.28 -20.10 -8.57
C ALA A 25 5.16 -19.05 -8.54
N ALA A 26 5.17 -18.16 -7.55
CA ALA A 26 4.14 -17.15 -7.37
C ALA A 26 4.00 -16.19 -8.56
N ARG A 27 5.10 -15.84 -9.25
CA ARG A 27 5.06 -14.96 -10.43
C ARG A 27 4.29 -15.55 -11.62
N SER A 28 4.21 -16.87 -11.73
CA SER A 28 3.62 -17.57 -12.88
C SER A 28 2.31 -18.31 -12.57
N ALA A 29 1.94 -18.45 -11.29
CA ALA A 29 0.80 -19.26 -10.87
C ALA A 29 -0.57 -18.64 -11.19
N PHE A 30 -0.69 -17.31 -11.15
CA PHE A 30 -1.99 -16.63 -11.21
C PHE A 30 -2.48 -16.40 -12.65
N HIS A 31 -3.80 -16.31 -12.82
CA HIS A 31 -4.45 -16.05 -14.11
C HIS A 31 -4.27 -14.61 -14.60
N ILE A 32 -3.85 -13.69 -13.72
CA ILE A 32 -3.50 -12.30 -14.02
C ILE A 32 -2.02 -12.03 -13.71
N PRO A 33 -1.39 -11.08 -14.41
CA PRO A 33 0.02 -10.77 -14.20
C PRO A 33 0.36 -10.35 -12.77
N VAL A 34 1.48 -10.86 -12.26
CA VAL A 34 2.13 -10.40 -11.02
C VAL A 34 3.20 -9.37 -11.38
N GLN A 35 3.02 -8.13 -10.94
CA GLN A 35 3.98 -7.06 -11.20
C GLN A 35 5.23 -7.21 -10.34
N THR A 36 5.06 -7.48 -9.04
CA THR A 36 6.20 -7.50 -8.10
C THR A 36 6.11 -8.61 -7.05
N SER A 37 7.27 -9.14 -6.69
CA SER A 37 7.48 -9.99 -5.52
C SER A 37 8.14 -9.16 -4.43
N ARG A 38 7.60 -9.17 -3.21
CA ARG A 38 8.03 -8.30 -2.12
C ARG A 38 8.35 -9.10 -0.87
N LEU A 39 9.22 -8.54 -0.03
CA LEU A 39 9.58 -9.09 1.27
C LEU A 39 9.27 -8.08 2.38
N ALA A 40 8.63 -8.51 3.45
CA ALA A 40 8.50 -7.74 4.68
C ALA A 40 9.02 -8.54 5.87
N THR A 41 9.85 -7.92 6.72
CA THR A 41 10.41 -8.58 7.91
C THR A 41 9.68 -8.17 9.18
N THR A 42 10.02 -8.82 10.30
CA THR A 42 9.74 -8.26 11.62
C THR A 42 10.44 -6.89 11.78
N PRO A 43 9.91 -6.00 12.63
CA PRO A 43 10.48 -4.67 12.83
C PRO A 43 11.99 -4.70 13.07
N PHE A 44 12.76 -4.04 12.20
CA PHE A 44 14.22 -4.08 12.28
C PHE A 44 14.84 -3.73 13.64
N PRO A 45 14.26 -2.84 14.49
CA PRO A 45 14.81 -2.58 15.81
C PRO A 45 14.82 -3.81 16.74
N ASP A 46 14.03 -4.85 16.44
CA ASP A 46 13.95 -6.07 17.25
C ASP A 46 15.15 -7.02 17.00
N TRP A 47 15.88 -6.86 15.89
CA TRP A 47 16.94 -7.80 15.49
C TRP A 47 18.21 -7.15 14.93
N TRP A 48 18.22 -5.83 14.73
CA TRP A 48 19.44 -5.07 14.48
C TRP A 48 20.08 -4.59 15.77
N ASP A 49 21.40 -4.74 15.83
CA ASP A 49 22.22 -4.13 16.86
C ASP A 49 22.56 -2.68 16.42
N PRO A 50 22.09 -1.65 17.16
CA PRO A 50 22.34 -0.26 16.81
C PRO A 50 23.83 0.13 16.83
N SER A 51 24.68 -0.71 17.42
CA SER A 51 26.14 -0.52 17.48
C SER A 51 26.85 -0.90 16.18
N HIS A 52 26.19 -1.65 15.29
CA HIS A 52 26.74 -2.12 14.02
C HIS A 52 26.26 -1.25 12.87
N PHE A 53 27.18 -0.85 11.96
CA PHE A 53 26.93 0.05 10.81
C PHE A 53 25.64 -0.32 10.03
N PRO A 54 24.48 0.32 10.32
CA PRO A 54 23.18 -0.16 9.90
C PRO A 54 23.01 -0.09 8.38
N VAL A 55 23.67 0.88 7.75
CA VAL A 55 23.72 1.05 6.29
C VAL A 55 24.35 -0.14 5.57
N ILE A 56 25.46 -0.67 6.09
CA ILE A 56 26.17 -1.81 5.45
C ILE A 56 25.35 -3.09 5.62
N GLN A 57 24.73 -3.26 6.80
CA GLN A 57 23.88 -4.40 7.10
C GLN A 57 22.63 -4.38 6.21
N ALA A 58 21.97 -3.23 6.08
CA ALA A 58 20.82 -3.02 5.19
C ALA A 58 21.16 -3.38 3.74
N ARG A 59 22.30 -2.92 3.22
CA ARG A 59 22.73 -3.20 1.85
C ARG A 59 22.94 -4.69 1.61
N LYS A 60 23.63 -5.39 2.51
CA LYS A 60 23.88 -6.83 2.39
C LYS A 60 22.58 -7.62 2.44
N PHE A 61 21.69 -7.24 3.35
CA PHE A 61 20.38 -7.85 3.48
C PHE A 61 19.56 -7.67 2.19
N LEU A 62 19.43 -6.43 1.71
CA LEU A 62 18.77 -6.09 0.44
C LEU A 62 19.31 -6.93 -0.72
N GLN A 63 20.64 -6.94 -0.91
CA GLN A 63 21.27 -7.68 -2.00
C GLN A 63 20.93 -9.17 -1.95
N SER A 64 21.04 -9.81 -0.78
CA SER A 64 20.77 -11.24 -0.65
C SER A 64 19.32 -11.62 -1.00
N TRP A 65 18.36 -10.74 -0.72
CA TRP A 65 16.95 -10.96 -1.00
C TRP A 65 16.55 -10.59 -2.42
N GLN A 66 17.23 -9.61 -3.04
CA GLN A 66 17.10 -9.34 -4.46
C GLN A 66 17.64 -10.48 -5.32
N GLU A 67 18.78 -11.07 -4.92
CA GLU A 67 19.32 -12.28 -5.55
C GLU A 67 18.35 -13.47 -5.43
N ALA A 68 17.53 -13.51 -4.38
CA ALA A 68 16.45 -14.48 -4.21
C ALA A 68 15.15 -14.11 -4.96
N GLY A 69 15.08 -12.97 -5.65
CA GLY A 69 13.94 -12.60 -6.50
C GLY A 69 12.91 -11.66 -5.87
N ALA A 70 13.17 -11.08 -4.70
CA ALA A 70 12.37 -9.97 -4.16
C ALA A 70 12.72 -8.66 -4.89
N ASP A 71 11.73 -8.00 -5.49
CA ASP A 71 11.91 -6.70 -6.16
C ASP A 71 12.09 -5.58 -5.13
N PHE A 72 11.29 -5.64 -4.06
CA PHE A 72 11.27 -4.65 -2.98
C PHE A 72 11.31 -5.31 -1.60
N ILE A 73 11.97 -4.66 -0.65
CA ILE A 73 12.12 -5.14 0.73
C ILE A 73 11.67 -4.07 1.71
N CYS A 74 10.77 -4.41 2.63
CA CYS A 74 10.40 -3.58 3.78
C CYS A 74 10.97 -4.18 5.06
N LEU A 75 11.78 -3.40 5.79
CA LEU A 75 12.39 -3.84 7.05
C LEU A 75 11.44 -3.75 8.26
N GLY A 76 10.24 -3.24 8.03
CA GLY A 76 9.27 -2.94 9.05
C GLY A 76 9.54 -1.63 9.81
N PRO A 77 8.64 -1.29 10.74
CA PRO A 77 8.62 0.01 11.38
C PRO A 77 9.54 0.14 12.59
N VAL A 78 9.88 1.39 12.94
CA VAL A 78 10.19 1.74 14.33
C VAL A 78 8.86 1.96 15.07
N LEU A 79 8.49 1.03 15.94
CA LEU A 79 7.23 1.03 16.68
C LEU A 79 7.28 1.92 17.93
N LEU A 80 6.12 2.24 18.50
CA LEU A 80 6.01 3.06 19.71
C LEU A 80 6.82 2.49 20.88
N ARG A 81 6.89 1.16 21.01
CA ARG A 81 7.67 0.46 22.04
C ARG A 81 9.20 0.58 21.89
N HIS A 82 9.69 0.93 20.71
CA HIS A 82 11.12 0.98 20.42
C HIS A 82 11.73 2.32 20.85
N ASP A 83 13.02 2.31 21.15
CA ASP A 83 13.79 3.52 21.42
C ASP A 83 13.66 4.51 20.24
N ALA A 84 13.26 5.75 20.54
CA ALA A 84 13.10 6.80 19.53
C ALA A 84 14.40 7.16 18.81
N GLY A 85 15.57 6.83 19.38
CA GLY A 85 16.88 7.01 18.76
C GLY A 85 17.04 6.29 17.41
N TRP A 86 16.26 5.22 17.15
CA TRP A 86 16.22 4.55 15.84
C TRP A 86 15.72 5.46 14.72
N LEU A 87 14.84 6.42 15.02
CA LEU A 87 14.30 7.37 14.04
C LEU A 87 15.42 8.16 13.35
N ASN A 88 16.49 8.48 14.07
CA ASN A 88 17.62 9.26 13.55
C ASN A 88 18.41 8.51 12.46
N GLN A 89 18.31 7.17 12.42
CA GLN A 89 19.05 6.32 11.48
C GLN A 89 18.29 6.11 10.16
N LEU A 90 16.96 6.31 10.16
CA LEU A 90 16.11 6.02 9.00
C LEU A 90 16.56 6.77 7.74
N PRO A 91 16.85 8.09 7.77
CA PRO A 91 17.22 8.80 6.54
C PRO A 91 18.44 8.22 5.82
N ASP A 92 19.44 7.78 6.59
CA ASP A 92 20.68 7.24 6.03
C ASP A 92 20.51 5.79 5.54
N ILE A 93 19.69 4.99 6.24
CA ILE A 93 19.32 3.63 5.81
C ILE A 93 18.60 3.69 4.47
N ILE A 94 17.60 4.56 4.33
CA ILE A 94 16.76 4.63 3.13
C ILE A 94 17.56 5.18 1.94
N THR A 95 18.24 6.32 2.11
CA THR A 95 18.87 7.03 0.98
C THR A 95 19.99 6.22 0.31
N THR A 96 20.63 5.32 1.06
CA THR A 96 21.78 4.53 0.57
C THR A 96 21.41 3.17 -0.01
N ASN A 97 20.12 2.82 0.01
CA ASN A 97 19.60 1.52 -0.41
C ASN A 97 18.32 1.71 -1.25
N GLU A 98 18.47 1.62 -2.56
CA GLU A 98 17.33 1.64 -3.49
C GLU A 98 16.45 0.40 -3.24
N ASN A 99 15.14 0.50 -3.43
CA ASN A 99 14.18 -0.61 -3.25
C ASN A 99 14.01 -1.12 -1.80
N LEU A 100 14.64 -0.46 -0.84
CA LEU A 100 14.46 -0.70 0.59
C LEU A 100 13.44 0.28 1.16
N PHE A 101 12.51 -0.22 1.96
CA PHE A 101 11.41 0.53 2.57
C PHE A 101 11.47 0.38 4.08
N VAL A 102 11.13 1.45 4.80
CA VAL A 102 11.05 1.45 6.26
C VAL A 102 9.92 2.38 6.69
N SER A 103 9.44 2.22 7.90
CA SER A 103 8.36 3.05 8.42
C SER A 103 8.57 3.43 9.88
N ALA A 104 7.76 4.33 10.39
CA ALA A 104 7.73 4.68 11.81
C ALA A 104 6.27 4.79 12.26
N GLU A 105 5.95 4.14 13.38
CA GLU A 105 4.64 4.24 13.99
C GLU A 105 4.50 5.59 14.69
N ILE A 106 3.44 6.33 14.36
CA ILE A 106 3.03 7.57 15.04
C ILE A 106 1.77 7.35 15.89
N ALA A 107 1.00 6.31 15.57
CA ALA A 107 -0.10 5.84 16.39
C ALA A 107 -0.23 4.32 16.33
N ASP A 108 -0.33 3.67 17.49
CA ASP A 108 -0.48 2.22 17.56
C ASP A 108 -1.94 1.78 17.35
N THR A 109 -2.14 0.46 17.28
CA THR A 109 -3.47 -0.15 17.09
C THR A 109 -4.31 -0.20 18.37
N ALA A 110 -3.74 0.20 19.50
CA ALA A 110 -4.49 0.44 20.74
C ALA A 110 -5.06 1.87 20.81
N GLY A 111 -4.78 2.72 19.82
CA GLY A 111 -5.26 4.08 19.73
C GLY A 111 -4.37 5.10 20.45
N GLN A 112 -3.17 4.73 20.88
CA GLN A 112 -2.20 5.67 21.42
C GLN A 112 -1.59 6.47 20.27
N VAL A 113 -1.70 7.80 20.33
CA VAL A 113 -1.04 8.73 19.40
C VAL A 113 0.13 9.41 20.10
N ASP A 114 1.31 9.36 19.50
CA ASP A 114 2.50 10.07 19.98
C ASP A 114 2.75 11.34 19.17
N VAL A 115 2.30 12.48 19.71
CA VAL A 115 2.43 13.80 19.07
C VAL A 115 3.90 14.23 18.93
N GLY A 116 4.75 13.87 19.89
CA GLY A 116 6.19 14.15 19.81
C GLY A 116 6.82 13.40 18.63
N ARG A 117 6.39 12.15 18.45
CA ARG A 117 6.80 11.32 17.31
C ARG A 117 6.25 11.80 15.98
N CYS A 118 5.02 12.32 15.92
CA CYS A 118 4.51 12.99 14.72
C CYS A 118 5.45 14.12 14.26
N SER A 119 5.90 14.97 15.19
CA SER A 119 6.82 16.07 14.88
C SER A 119 8.21 15.58 14.44
N ALA A 120 8.73 14.52 15.07
CA ALA A 120 10.00 13.90 14.68
C ALA A 120 9.92 13.24 13.29
N VAL A 121 8.81 12.56 13.00
CA VAL A 121 8.56 11.93 11.70
C VAL A 121 8.37 12.96 10.59
N ALA A 122 7.71 14.09 10.87
CA ALA A 122 7.61 15.20 9.93
C ALA A 122 9.00 15.75 9.54
N GLU A 123 9.92 15.87 10.50
CA GLU A 123 11.31 16.26 10.21
C GLU A 123 12.06 15.22 9.36
N ILE A 124 11.81 13.93 9.59
CA ILE A 124 12.37 12.86 8.75
C ILE A 124 11.86 12.96 7.31
N ILE A 125 10.55 13.14 7.10
CA ILE A 125 9.94 13.35 5.79
C ILE A 125 10.60 14.54 5.08
N ARG A 126 10.74 15.67 5.78
CA ARG A 126 11.42 16.86 5.25
C ARG A 126 12.87 16.57 4.88
N ARG A 127 13.64 15.92 5.75
CA ARG A 127 15.04 15.56 5.47
C ARG A 127 15.13 14.64 4.23
N LEU A 128 14.31 13.61 4.15
CA LEU A 128 14.27 12.68 3.01
C LEU A 128 13.96 13.40 1.68
N SER A 129 13.06 14.39 1.71
CA SER A 129 12.65 15.14 0.51
C SER A 129 13.80 15.88 -0.19
N ILE A 130 14.87 16.24 0.54
CA ILE A 130 16.02 16.97 0.02
C ILE A 130 17.28 16.11 -0.15
N MET A 131 17.23 14.83 0.24
CA MET A 131 18.39 13.92 0.14
C MET A 131 18.68 13.48 -1.30
N LYS A 132 17.66 13.43 -2.17
CA LYS A 132 17.80 13.35 -3.63
C LYS A 132 17.07 14.53 -4.28
N ARG A 133 17.59 15.00 -5.42
CA ARG A 133 17.07 16.19 -6.12
C ARG A 133 15.60 16.06 -6.56
N ASP A 134 15.16 14.84 -6.84
CA ASP A 134 13.80 14.53 -7.30
C ASP A 134 12.84 14.15 -6.15
N GLY A 135 13.30 14.17 -4.90
CA GLY A 135 12.49 13.79 -3.73
C GLY A 135 12.11 12.31 -3.68
N SER A 136 12.61 11.48 -4.60
CA SER A 136 12.17 10.09 -4.79
C SER A 136 12.34 9.21 -3.56
N VAL A 137 13.31 9.51 -2.69
CA VAL A 137 13.57 8.74 -1.46
C VAL A 137 12.36 8.76 -0.51
N ASN A 138 11.52 9.80 -0.58
CA ASN A 138 10.37 9.93 0.32
C ASN A 138 9.36 8.78 0.15
N ILE A 139 9.24 8.22 -1.06
CA ILE A 139 8.31 7.10 -1.35
C ILE A 139 8.69 5.81 -0.61
N GLN A 140 9.92 5.74 -0.11
CA GLN A 140 10.44 4.57 0.62
C GLN A 140 10.11 4.62 2.12
N PHE A 141 9.50 5.71 2.61
CA PHE A 141 9.21 5.94 4.01
C PHE A 141 7.73 6.20 4.28
N GLY A 142 7.21 5.68 5.39
CA GLY A 142 5.83 5.96 5.81
C GLY A 142 5.66 6.13 7.30
N ALA A 143 4.74 7.03 7.65
CA ALA A 143 4.24 7.21 9.00
C ALA A 143 3.02 6.31 9.19
N LEU A 144 3.06 5.39 10.17
CA LEU A 144 1.99 4.43 10.39
C LEU A 144 1.08 4.88 11.53
N ALA A 145 -0.22 4.81 11.28
CA ALA A 145 -1.25 5.02 12.27
C ALA A 145 -2.24 3.86 12.19
N ASN A 146 -2.39 3.10 13.28
CA ASN A 146 -3.33 1.98 13.36
C ASN A 146 -3.11 0.92 12.25
N CYS A 147 -1.85 0.63 11.91
CA CYS A 147 -1.48 -0.40 10.95
C CYS A 147 -1.12 -1.70 11.68
N ASN A 148 -1.86 -2.78 11.46
CA ASN A 148 -1.51 -4.11 11.97
C ASN A 148 -0.42 -4.78 11.12
N PRO A 149 0.30 -5.80 11.64
CA PRO A 149 1.20 -6.62 10.84
C PRO A 149 0.47 -7.36 9.71
N GLY A 150 1.18 -7.70 8.64
CA GLY A 150 0.65 -8.50 7.52
C GLY A 150 -0.02 -7.71 6.40
N ILE A 151 0.07 -6.36 6.41
CA ILE A 151 -0.40 -5.51 5.31
C ILE A 151 0.58 -5.65 4.12
N PRO A 152 0.17 -6.07 2.91
CA PRO A 152 1.04 -6.19 1.74
C PRO A 152 1.27 -4.86 0.99
N TYR A 153 1.24 -3.74 1.73
CA TYR A 153 1.36 -2.39 1.22
C TYR A 153 2.66 -1.76 1.70
N PHE A 154 3.48 -1.20 0.81
CA PHE A 154 4.75 -0.59 1.20
C PHE A 154 4.58 0.91 1.32
N PRO A 155 5.18 1.56 2.33
CA PRO A 155 6.13 1.03 3.33
C PRO A 155 5.47 0.53 4.65
N ALA A 156 4.16 0.29 4.65
CA ALA A 156 3.42 -0.16 5.84
C ALA A 156 3.62 -1.65 6.20
N ALA A 157 4.20 -2.45 5.31
CA ALA A 157 4.32 -3.88 5.48
C ALA A 157 5.34 -4.28 6.55
N TYR A 158 4.94 -5.15 7.47
CA TYR A 158 5.83 -5.79 8.43
C TYR A 158 5.23 -7.11 8.94
N HIS A 159 6.10 -7.98 9.45
CA HIS A 159 5.76 -9.28 10.01
C HIS A 159 5.64 -9.22 11.54
N SER A 160 4.85 -10.12 12.13
CA SER A 160 4.59 -10.18 13.57
C SER A 160 5.44 -11.22 14.33
N GLY A 161 6.32 -11.94 13.63
CA GLY A 161 7.15 -13.00 14.20
C GLY A 161 6.46 -14.37 14.30
N SER A 162 5.31 -14.53 13.64
CA SER A 162 4.63 -15.81 13.48
C SER A 162 5.31 -16.72 12.44
N ALA A 163 4.70 -17.84 12.07
CA ALA A 163 5.18 -18.65 10.95
C ALA A 163 5.22 -17.82 9.64
N PRO A 164 6.13 -18.15 8.69
CA PRO A 164 6.16 -17.54 7.37
C PRO A 164 4.79 -17.57 6.69
N HIS A 165 4.37 -16.42 6.16
CA HIS A 165 3.12 -16.31 5.42
C HIS A 165 3.26 -15.32 4.27
N PHE A 166 2.33 -15.34 3.33
CA PHE A 166 2.29 -14.37 2.24
C PHE A 166 0.89 -13.78 2.05
N ALA A 167 0.83 -12.61 1.45
CA ALA A 167 -0.42 -11.95 1.06
C ALA A 167 -0.31 -11.37 -0.35
N ILE A 168 -1.48 -11.13 -0.96
CA ILE A 168 -1.60 -10.59 -2.31
C ILE A 168 -2.16 -9.17 -2.22
N ALA A 169 -1.54 -8.20 -2.87
CA ALA A 169 -2.13 -6.88 -3.10
C ALA A 169 -2.51 -6.76 -4.57
N VAL A 170 -3.73 -6.33 -4.86
CA VAL A 170 -4.21 -6.14 -6.24
C VAL A 170 -4.23 -4.67 -6.63
N GLU A 171 -4.22 -4.44 -7.92
CA GLU A 171 -4.45 -3.14 -8.54
C GLU A 171 -5.70 -3.27 -9.41
N ALA A 172 -6.79 -2.60 -9.00
CA ALA A 172 -8.13 -2.92 -9.48
C ALA A 172 -9.02 -1.70 -9.73
N ALA A 173 -8.46 -0.49 -9.86
CA ALA A 173 -9.24 0.73 -10.11
C ALA A 173 -10.01 0.72 -11.46
N ASP A 174 -9.65 -0.15 -12.40
CA ASP A 174 -10.34 -0.31 -13.68
C ASP A 174 -11.72 -0.99 -13.55
N LEU A 175 -11.88 -1.89 -12.57
CA LEU A 175 -13.14 -2.59 -12.31
C LEU A 175 -14.31 -1.61 -12.07
N PRO A 176 -14.26 -0.73 -11.05
CA PRO A 176 -15.36 0.20 -10.80
C PRO A 176 -15.59 1.16 -11.97
N LEU A 177 -14.53 1.64 -12.62
CA LEU A 177 -14.64 2.55 -13.77
C LEU A 177 -15.50 1.94 -14.88
N THR A 178 -15.21 0.68 -15.25
CA THR A 178 -15.93 -0.05 -16.29
C THR A 178 -17.40 -0.20 -15.92
N ILE A 179 -17.68 -0.66 -14.69
CA ILE A 179 -19.04 -0.96 -14.21
C ILE A 179 -19.90 0.30 -14.17
N PHE A 180 -19.38 1.41 -13.63
CA PHE A 180 -20.14 2.66 -13.54
C PHE A 180 -20.35 3.32 -14.91
N LYS A 181 -19.36 3.27 -15.82
CA LYS A 181 -19.55 3.73 -17.20
C LYS A 181 -20.65 2.96 -17.93
N GLU A 182 -20.67 1.64 -17.79
CA GLU A 182 -21.73 0.82 -18.39
C GLU A 182 -23.11 1.11 -17.77
N SER A 183 -23.16 1.29 -16.45
CA SER A 183 -24.39 1.54 -15.70
C SER A 183 -25.01 2.90 -16.03
N GLY A 184 -24.20 3.90 -16.36
CA GLY A 184 -24.64 5.22 -16.84
C GLY A 184 -25.00 5.27 -18.33
N SER A 185 -24.82 4.18 -19.08
CA SER A 185 -25.10 4.13 -20.52
C SER A 185 -26.60 4.02 -20.82
N SER A 186 -27.06 4.74 -21.84
CA SER A 186 -28.45 4.66 -22.33
C SER A 186 -28.85 3.26 -22.83
N LYS A 187 -27.88 2.38 -23.10
CA LYS A 187 -28.14 1.02 -23.59
C LYS A 187 -28.61 0.06 -22.50
N ASN A 188 -28.16 0.25 -21.25
CA ASN A 188 -28.53 -0.60 -20.13
C ASN A 188 -28.43 0.19 -18.81
N PRO A 189 -29.34 1.16 -18.58
CA PRO A 189 -29.25 2.01 -17.40
C PRO A 189 -29.46 1.18 -16.13
N ARG A 190 -28.53 1.30 -15.19
CA ARG A 190 -28.61 0.67 -13.86
C ARG A 190 -28.58 1.74 -12.78
N SER A 191 -29.25 1.47 -11.67
CA SER A 191 -29.10 2.31 -10.47
C SER A 191 -27.69 2.16 -9.88
N LEU A 192 -27.24 3.15 -9.10
CA LEU A 192 -25.96 3.07 -8.40
C LEU A 192 -25.86 1.83 -7.51
N LEU A 193 -26.94 1.48 -6.81
CA LEU A 193 -26.98 0.29 -5.94
C LEU A 193 -26.75 -1.00 -6.75
N GLN A 194 -27.40 -1.15 -7.90
CA GLN A 194 -27.16 -2.30 -8.78
C GLN A 194 -25.71 -2.34 -9.29
N ALA A 195 -25.12 -1.18 -9.61
CA ALA A 195 -23.71 -1.11 -10.00
C ALA A 195 -22.76 -1.51 -8.85
N GLN A 196 -23.08 -1.12 -7.62
CA GLN A 196 -22.34 -1.53 -6.42
C GLN A 196 -22.42 -3.04 -6.19
N GLU A 197 -23.62 -3.62 -6.29
CA GLU A 197 -23.83 -5.07 -6.15
C GLU A 197 -23.01 -5.87 -7.17
N ILE A 198 -22.98 -5.40 -8.42
CA ILE A 198 -22.16 -6.01 -9.49
C ILE A 198 -20.66 -5.92 -9.14
N LEU A 199 -20.20 -4.76 -8.66
CA LEU A 199 -18.80 -4.59 -8.27
C LEU A 199 -18.42 -5.53 -7.12
N THR A 200 -19.26 -5.61 -6.09
CA THR A 200 -19.06 -6.53 -4.95
C THR A 200 -18.96 -7.98 -5.43
N GLN A 201 -19.89 -8.44 -6.27
CA GLN A 201 -19.86 -9.81 -6.83
C GLN A 201 -18.60 -10.09 -7.66
N LEU A 202 -18.14 -9.12 -8.45
CA LEU A 202 -16.91 -9.28 -9.25
C LEU A 202 -15.66 -9.32 -8.36
N ILE A 203 -15.61 -8.52 -7.29
CA ILE A 203 -14.53 -8.59 -6.29
C ILE A 203 -14.49 -9.98 -5.67
N GLU A 204 -15.63 -10.52 -5.22
CA GLU A 204 -15.72 -11.85 -4.61
C GLU A 204 -15.27 -12.95 -5.59
N GLN A 205 -15.71 -12.87 -6.85
CA GLN A 205 -15.34 -13.82 -7.90
C GLN A 205 -13.83 -13.83 -8.16
N GLU A 206 -13.23 -12.66 -8.35
CA GLU A 206 -11.78 -12.55 -8.60
C GLU A 206 -10.98 -12.96 -7.37
N ALA A 207 -11.40 -12.55 -6.17
CA ALA A 207 -10.77 -12.93 -4.93
C ALA A 207 -10.82 -14.45 -4.68
N LEU A 208 -11.90 -15.13 -5.08
CA LEU A 208 -12.01 -16.58 -5.00
C LEU A 208 -11.00 -17.27 -5.93
N SER A 209 -10.86 -16.78 -7.18
CA SER A 209 -9.88 -17.30 -8.14
C SER A 209 -8.46 -17.18 -7.58
N LEU A 210 -8.09 -15.98 -7.13
CA LEU A 210 -6.79 -15.70 -6.51
C LEU A 210 -6.54 -16.54 -5.26
N SER A 211 -7.53 -16.67 -4.38
CA SER A 211 -7.41 -17.46 -3.15
C SER A 211 -7.25 -18.95 -3.42
N THR A 212 -7.80 -19.45 -4.52
CA THR A 212 -7.66 -20.87 -4.91
C THR A 212 -6.22 -21.15 -5.31
N THR A 213 -5.66 -20.36 -6.22
CA THR A 213 -4.24 -20.45 -6.61
C THR A 213 -3.29 -20.21 -5.42
N ALA A 214 -3.61 -19.25 -4.55
CA ALA A 214 -2.80 -18.99 -3.36
C ALA A 214 -2.75 -20.20 -2.40
N LYS A 215 -3.85 -20.95 -2.26
CA LYS A 215 -3.87 -22.18 -1.44
C LYS A 215 -3.07 -23.32 -2.04
N GLU A 216 -2.96 -23.37 -3.37
CA GLU A 216 -2.07 -24.32 -4.06
C GLU A 216 -0.60 -23.99 -3.74
N LEU A 217 -0.21 -22.72 -3.86
CA LEU A 217 1.12 -22.24 -3.46
C LEU A 217 1.42 -22.49 -1.97
N GLU A 218 0.44 -22.29 -1.10
CA GLU A 218 0.57 -22.61 0.33
C GLU A 218 0.86 -24.10 0.56
N THR A 219 0.15 -24.98 -0.14
CA THR A 219 0.34 -26.43 -0.03
C THR A 219 1.69 -26.88 -0.57
N GLU A 220 2.14 -26.29 -1.69
CA GLU A 220 3.40 -26.64 -2.35
C GLU A 220 4.62 -26.17 -1.56
N HIS A 221 4.59 -24.95 -1.03
CA HIS A 221 5.75 -24.32 -0.39
C HIS A 221 5.71 -24.34 1.14
N GLY A 222 4.57 -24.70 1.74
CA GLY A 222 4.40 -24.67 3.20
C GLY A 222 4.46 -23.26 3.79
N ILE A 223 4.10 -22.23 3.01
CA ILE A 223 4.04 -20.83 3.43
C ILE A 223 2.58 -20.41 3.43
N SER A 224 2.04 -20.03 4.59
CA SER A 224 0.60 -19.83 4.71
C SER A 224 0.08 -18.63 3.93
N PHE A 225 -1.11 -18.77 3.33
CA PHE A 225 -1.79 -17.67 2.69
C PHE A 225 -2.59 -16.86 3.71
N SER A 226 -2.28 -15.57 3.85
CA SER A 226 -2.87 -14.69 4.86
C SER A 226 -3.98 -13.77 4.35
N GLY A 227 -4.24 -13.76 3.03
CA GLY A 227 -5.35 -13.06 2.41
C GLY A 227 -4.96 -12.11 1.29
N ILE A 228 -5.95 -11.34 0.85
CA ILE A 228 -5.87 -10.39 -0.26
C ILE A 228 -6.15 -8.99 0.29
N ASP A 229 -5.29 -8.05 -0.06
CA ASP A 229 -5.56 -6.62 0.01
C ASP A 229 -6.23 -6.20 -1.30
N PHE A 230 -7.57 -6.12 -1.27
CA PHE A 230 -8.39 -5.73 -2.42
C PHE A 230 -8.61 -4.22 -2.51
N THR A 231 -7.57 -3.44 -2.22
CA THR A 231 -7.61 -1.99 -2.41
C THR A 231 -7.76 -1.69 -3.90
N LEU A 232 -8.66 -0.76 -4.24
CA LEU A 232 -8.86 -0.28 -5.61
C LEU A 232 -7.73 0.68 -6.00
N ALA A 233 -6.48 0.20 -5.88
CA ALA A 233 -5.28 0.95 -6.19
C ALA A 233 -5.28 1.33 -7.68
N PRO A 234 -4.86 2.55 -8.03
CA PRO A 234 -4.82 3.03 -9.40
C PRO A 234 -3.50 2.67 -10.11
N PHE A 235 -3.46 2.99 -11.39
CA PHE A 235 -2.25 3.09 -12.20
C PHE A 235 -2.22 4.47 -12.90
N PRO A 236 -1.04 4.96 -13.35
CA PRO A 236 -0.92 6.24 -14.04
C PRO A 236 -1.48 6.23 -15.47
N THR A 237 -2.69 5.71 -15.66
CA THR A 237 -3.47 5.78 -16.90
C THR A 237 -4.93 6.13 -16.59
N PRO A 238 -5.63 6.86 -17.48
CA PRO A 238 -7.05 7.19 -17.29
C PRO A 238 -7.97 5.98 -17.13
N GLU A 239 -7.62 4.84 -17.73
CA GLU A 239 -8.41 3.61 -17.70
C GLU A 239 -8.30 2.85 -16.35
N ARG A 240 -7.28 3.16 -15.56
CA ARG A 240 -7.00 2.55 -14.25
C ARG A 240 -6.98 3.63 -13.16
N SER A 241 -7.88 4.61 -13.29
CA SER A 241 -7.99 5.75 -12.38
C SER A 241 -9.20 5.62 -11.46
N ILE A 242 -8.96 5.79 -10.16
CA ILE A 242 -10.01 5.91 -9.17
C ILE A 242 -10.74 7.25 -9.29
N GLY A 243 -10.03 8.31 -9.67
CA GLY A 243 -10.65 9.60 -9.99
C GLY A 243 -11.67 9.48 -11.11
N ALA A 244 -11.32 8.79 -12.20
CA ALA A 244 -12.24 8.50 -13.29
C ALA A 244 -13.45 7.66 -12.83
N ALA A 245 -13.21 6.66 -11.97
CA ALA A 245 -14.27 5.80 -11.45
C ALA A 245 -15.27 6.56 -10.56
N LEU A 246 -14.78 7.52 -9.77
CA LEU A 246 -15.64 8.36 -8.94
C LEU A 246 -16.44 9.37 -9.78
N GLU A 247 -15.86 9.87 -10.87
CA GLU A 247 -16.58 10.74 -11.82
C GLU A 247 -17.68 10.01 -12.57
N SER A 248 -17.46 8.75 -12.94
CA SER A 248 -18.50 7.95 -13.62
C SER A 248 -19.69 7.59 -12.74
N ILE A 249 -19.61 7.77 -11.42
CA ILE A 249 -20.77 7.72 -10.50
C ILE A 249 -21.73 8.91 -10.73
N GLY A 250 -21.23 10.01 -11.32
CA GLY A 250 -22.01 11.22 -11.63
C GLY A 250 -21.43 12.51 -11.04
N LEU A 251 -20.19 12.49 -10.54
CA LEU A 251 -19.51 13.72 -10.13
C LEU A 251 -19.09 14.52 -11.36
N SER A 252 -19.23 15.85 -11.29
CA SER A 252 -18.71 16.73 -12.34
C SER A 252 -17.18 16.70 -12.43
N ARG A 253 -16.52 16.53 -11.27
CA ARG A 253 -15.08 16.31 -11.09
C ARG A 253 -14.81 15.79 -9.69
N LEU A 254 -13.71 15.08 -9.48
CA LEU A 254 -13.22 14.80 -8.14
C LEU A 254 -12.85 16.11 -7.41
N GLY A 255 -13.30 16.28 -6.16
CA GLY A 255 -13.18 17.56 -5.42
C GLY A 255 -14.46 18.38 -5.36
N ALA A 256 -15.48 18.04 -6.17
CA ALA A 256 -16.79 18.68 -6.13
C ALA A 256 -17.65 18.19 -4.94
N PRO A 257 -18.73 18.92 -4.59
CA PRO A 257 -19.73 18.40 -3.66
C PRO A 257 -20.21 17.01 -4.07
N GLY A 258 -20.23 16.08 -3.11
CA GLY A 258 -20.54 14.67 -3.35
C GLY A 258 -19.33 13.74 -3.47
N SER A 259 -18.09 14.26 -3.58
CA SER A 259 -16.90 13.41 -3.65
C SER A 259 -16.74 12.48 -2.44
N ILE A 260 -16.98 12.96 -1.22
CA ILE A 260 -16.96 12.11 -0.01
C ILE A 260 -17.98 10.97 -0.10
N PHE A 261 -19.20 11.27 -0.57
CA PHE A 261 -20.22 10.24 -0.77
C PHE A 261 -19.76 9.20 -1.79
N ALA A 262 -19.25 9.63 -2.95
CA ALA A 262 -18.76 8.72 -3.98
C ALA A 262 -17.60 7.84 -3.47
N SER A 263 -16.67 8.42 -2.71
CA SER A 263 -15.56 7.69 -2.09
C SER A 263 -16.05 6.66 -1.08
N ALA A 264 -16.93 7.06 -0.16
CA ALA A 264 -17.52 6.15 0.83
C ALA A 264 -18.34 5.05 0.17
N PHE A 265 -19.12 5.38 -0.87
CA PHE A 265 -19.94 4.44 -1.62
C PHE A 265 -19.10 3.37 -2.31
N LEU A 266 -17.97 3.78 -2.91
CA LEU A 266 -17.06 2.85 -3.56
C LEU A 266 -16.28 2.00 -2.54
N ALA A 267 -15.80 2.60 -1.45
CA ALA A 267 -15.15 1.85 -0.36
C ALA A 267 -16.12 0.82 0.27
N ASP A 268 -17.39 1.16 0.43
CA ASP A 268 -18.44 0.27 0.94
C ASP A 268 -18.67 -0.94 0.03
N ALA A 269 -18.51 -0.81 -1.29
CA ALA A 269 -18.60 -1.94 -2.22
C ALA A 269 -17.51 -3.00 -1.95
N VAL A 270 -16.28 -2.54 -1.66
CA VAL A 270 -15.17 -3.40 -1.28
C VAL A 270 -15.39 -3.95 0.12
N GLY A 271 -15.92 -3.14 1.05
CA GLY A 271 -16.22 -3.55 2.43
C GLY A 271 -17.30 -4.62 2.54
N LYS A 272 -18.28 -4.63 1.63
CA LYS A 272 -19.35 -5.65 1.56
C LYS A 272 -18.91 -6.99 0.99
N ALA A 273 -17.83 -7.03 0.21
CA ALA A 273 -17.38 -8.25 -0.44
C ALA A 273 -16.78 -9.25 0.55
N ASP A 274 -17.20 -10.51 0.47
CA ASP A 274 -16.70 -11.61 1.30
C ASP A 274 -15.55 -12.35 0.62
N PHE A 275 -14.36 -12.27 1.22
CA PHE A 275 -13.16 -12.97 0.78
C PHE A 275 -12.11 -13.01 1.91
N PRO A 276 -11.07 -13.86 1.81
CA PRO A 276 -9.95 -13.86 2.74
C PRO A 276 -9.22 -12.52 2.71
N ARG A 277 -9.53 -11.62 3.65
CA ARG A 277 -9.08 -10.23 3.63
C ARG A 277 -7.83 -10.01 4.46
N CYS A 278 -6.93 -9.18 3.93
CA CYS A 278 -5.85 -8.57 4.70
C CYS A 278 -5.67 -7.10 4.26
N GLY A 279 -4.67 -6.43 4.83
CA GLY A 279 -4.29 -5.09 4.38
C GLY A 279 -5.38 -4.04 4.59
N PHE A 280 -5.40 -3.04 3.71
CA PHE A 280 -6.39 -1.97 3.76
C PHE A 280 -7.72 -2.37 3.11
N SER A 281 -7.66 -3.11 2.00
CA SER A 281 -8.80 -3.58 1.21
C SER A 281 -9.92 -2.55 1.07
N GLY A 282 -9.59 -1.38 0.51
CA GLY A 282 -10.52 -0.27 0.39
C GLY A 282 -10.20 0.67 -0.76
N LEU A 283 -10.11 1.95 -0.46
CA LEU A 283 -9.84 3.02 -1.42
C LEU A 283 -8.57 3.77 -1.00
N MET A 284 -7.82 4.26 -1.99
CA MET A 284 -6.64 5.09 -1.77
C MET A 284 -6.59 6.20 -2.81
N PHE A 285 -5.94 7.33 -2.47
CA PHE A 285 -5.80 8.49 -3.36
C PHE A 285 -4.32 8.88 -3.55
N PRO A 286 -3.50 8.03 -4.18
CA PRO A 286 -2.11 8.31 -4.43
C PRO A 286 -1.98 9.37 -5.54
N VAL A 287 -1.79 10.63 -5.16
CA VAL A 287 -1.89 11.76 -6.11
C VAL A 287 -0.93 11.62 -7.27
N LEU A 288 0.29 11.12 -7.04
CA LEU A 288 1.28 10.93 -8.10
C LEU A 288 1.10 9.63 -8.92
N GLU A 289 0.17 8.74 -8.54
CA GLU A 289 -0.04 7.46 -9.22
C GLU A 289 -1.38 7.35 -9.94
N ASP A 290 -2.28 8.34 -9.81
CA ASP A 290 -3.55 8.39 -10.51
C ASP A 290 -3.65 9.63 -11.39
N THR A 291 -3.81 9.41 -12.70
CA THR A 291 -3.82 10.49 -13.71
C THR A 291 -4.92 11.55 -13.46
N ILE A 292 -6.12 11.13 -13.04
CA ILE A 292 -7.25 12.06 -12.85
C ILE A 292 -7.10 12.78 -11.51
N VAL A 293 -6.67 12.08 -10.46
CA VAL A 293 -6.37 12.71 -9.16
C VAL A 293 -5.25 13.75 -9.32
N ALA A 294 -4.18 13.40 -10.03
CA ALA A 294 -3.07 14.29 -10.36
C ALA A 294 -3.53 15.54 -11.12
N THR A 295 -4.39 15.36 -12.12
CA THR A 295 -4.94 16.47 -12.92
C THR A 295 -5.68 17.47 -12.04
N TRP A 296 -6.61 17.00 -11.21
CA TRP A 296 -7.39 17.90 -10.35
C TRP A 296 -6.59 18.50 -9.20
N ALA A 297 -5.59 17.79 -8.68
CA ALA A 297 -4.65 18.37 -7.73
C ALA A 297 -3.82 19.50 -8.38
N GLY A 298 -3.30 19.26 -9.59
CA GLY A 298 -2.52 20.23 -10.36
C GLY A 298 -3.30 21.48 -10.78
N GLU A 299 -4.61 21.34 -11.03
CA GLU A 299 -5.52 22.45 -11.32
C GLU A 299 -6.06 23.17 -10.07
N GLY A 300 -5.67 22.73 -8.86
CA GLY A 300 -6.12 23.33 -7.60
C GLY A 300 -7.56 22.99 -7.22
N HIS A 301 -8.14 21.95 -7.81
CA HIS A 301 -9.47 21.44 -7.47
C HIS A 301 -9.45 20.38 -6.37
N LEU A 302 -8.28 19.77 -6.10
CA LEU A 302 -8.05 18.91 -4.95
C LEU A 302 -6.97 19.47 -4.04
N SER A 303 -7.36 19.81 -2.81
CA SER A 303 -6.46 20.23 -1.74
C SER A 303 -6.12 19.08 -0.80
N LEU A 304 -5.07 19.24 0.01
CA LEU A 304 -4.73 18.31 1.09
C LEU A 304 -5.92 18.06 2.04
N ASN A 305 -6.71 19.10 2.35
CA ASN A 305 -7.91 18.97 3.19
C ASN A 305 -9.00 18.10 2.54
N ASN A 306 -9.12 18.10 1.21
CA ASN A 306 -10.02 17.19 0.52
C ASN A 306 -9.55 15.75 0.68
N LEU A 307 -8.25 15.50 0.45
CA LEU A 307 -7.65 14.17 0.59
C LEU A 307 -7.75 13.65 2.03
N LEU A 308 -7.51 14.50 3.03
CA LEU A 308 -7.74 14.18 4.45
C LEU A 308 -9.21 13.84 4.74
N SER A 309 -10.15 14.56 4.14
CA SER A 309 -11.57 14.26 4.28
C SER A 309 -11.94 12.92 3.64
N TYR A 310 -11.29 12.55 2.53
CA TYR A 310 -11.49 11.25 1.90
C TYR A 310 -10.84 10.13 2.71
N ALA A 311 -9.72 10.41 3.37
CA ALA A 311 -9.06 9.49 4.30
C ALA A 311 -9.97 9.05 5.46
N ALA A 312 -10.93 9.88 5.87
CA ALA A 312 -11.91 9.52 6.90
C ALA A 312 -12.90 8.43 6.45
N VAL A 313 -13.04 8.19 5.14
CA VAL A 313 -13.93 7.19 4.55
C VAL A 313 -13.18 6.16 3.70
N CYS A 314 -11.84 6.15 3.77
CA CYS A 314 -10.98 5.19 3.08
C CYS A 314 -9.99 4.52 4.04
N GLY A 315 -9.54 3.31 3.71
CA GLY A 315 -8.73 2.50 4.63
C GLY A 315 -7.23 2.82 4.62
N ALA A 316 -6.69 3.40 3.54
CA ALA A 316 -5.25 3.51 3.33
C ALA A 316 -4.60 4.81 3.83
N GLY A 317 -5.40 5.85 4.11
CA GLY A 317 -4.90 7.16 4.52
C GLY A 317 -4.36 8.02 3.36
N LEU A 318 -3.39 8.88 3.67
CA LEU A 318 -2.73 9.75 2.69
C LEU A 318 -1.53 9.04 2.09
N ASP A 319 -1.38 9.13 0.77
CA ASP A 319 -0.28 8.46 0.08
C ASP A 319 0.18 9.22 -1.16
N VAL A 320 1.50 9.15 -1.42
CA VAL A 320 2.21 9.78 -2.56
C VAL A 320 1.71 11.19 -2.92
N ILE A 321 1.53 12.05 -1.90
CA ILE A 321 1.01 13.41 -2.05
C ILE A 321 2.17 14.39 -2.26
N PRO A 322 2.23 15.13 -3.39
CA PRO A 322 3.23 16.16 -3.58
C PRO A 322 2.89 17.38 -2.72
N LEU A 323 3.88 17.87 -1.98
CA LEU A 323 3.79 19.10 -1.18
C LEU A 323 4.81 20.13 -1.69
N PRO A 324 4.57 21.45 -1.48
CA PRO A 324 5.55 22.48 -1.82
C PRO A 324 6.90 22.23 -1.15
N GLY A 325 8.01 22.42 -1.88
CA GLY A 325 9.35 22.18 -1.33
C GLY A 325 9.77 23.13 -0.21
N ASP A 326 9.05 24.24 -0.03
CA ASP A 326 9.22 25.20 1.06
C ASP A 326 8.25 24.97 2.23
N ILE A 327 7.52 23.85 2.23
CA ILE A 327 6.64 23.47 3.34
C ILE A 327 7.42 23.38 4.66
N LYS A 328 6.77 23.81 5.73
CA LYS A 328 7.36 23.81 7.06
C LYS A 328 7.08 22.49 7.77
N GLN A 329 7.96 22.13 8.69
CA GLN A 329 7.85 20.91 9.49
C GLN A 329 6.56 20.83 10.33
N ASP A 330 5.99 21.98 10.70
CA ASP A 330 4.78 22.09 11.52
C ASP A 330 3.47 22.04 10.71
N THR A 331 3.57 21.93 9.38
CA THR A 331 2.43 21.79 8.46
C THR A 331 2.18 20.32 8.16
#